data_AF-A4D9C5-F1
#
_entry.id   AF-A4D9C5-F1
#
_cell.length_a   1.000
_cell.length_b   1.000
_cell.length_c   1.000
_cell.angle_alpha   90.00
_cell.angle_beta   90.00
_cell.angle_gamma   90.00
#
_symmetry.space_group_name_H-M   'P 1'
#
loop_
_entity.id
_entity.type
_entity.pdbx_description
1 polymer ?
#
loop_
_entity_poly.entity_id
_entity_poly.type
_entity_poly.pdbx_seq_one_letter_code
_entity_poly.pdbx_strand_id
1 'polypeptide(L)'
;MLLPRKSRVGSSGHSYSSYNNSPWNEDVTFSMYSVYGGRSNFITQLAFEFLTLGVLFLFLFGCFFIRQPKALPKCLPKKALVFGILSYILAELLTIPYMFFYICEVTVKQSYVVMLMLQTIFWLLAMFLIFYVFYRVIQAYLNRIANGGKAIFPVSILHWVLLGALGVLMVVNAAMYIALLVMEVNGSIQRQIVRHYNKITEARIIVEWLMSLEVLLWTTYIIAKSKFSSKTGSITLALGGFFLFVLNLEQLIVTIMYNFESKIPPPYLNMAVSIVSFFCTVGIYFGLIFCCIQWCKASKFYSQEHAQNVQHAPYAQHAQHIQSLPPPPPPGSYAPMSSYQPYQPPSPQPPSHQAFSGYSSPTNGGLSPVNGYSNPTNSNGQFPPAELHSESDTGSHGLPSNQQYQHHPHA
;
A
#
# COMPACT_ATOMS: atom_id res chain seq x y z
N MET A 1 8.96 7.40 -19.08
CA MET A 1 8.49 8.41 -20.06
C MET A 1 9.65 8.81 -20.94
N LEU A 2 9.48 8.78 -22.27
CA LEU A 2 10.49 9.24 -23.22
C LEU A 2 10.27 10.74 -23.48
N LEU A 3 11.35 11.52 -23.51
CA LEU A 3 11.31 12.96 -23.80
C LEU A 3 11.36 13.20 -25.32
N PRO A 4 10.71 14.26 -25.82
CA PRO A 4 10.68 14.57 -27.24
C PRO A 4 12.08 14.91 -27.76
N ARG A 5 12.36 14.52 -29.02
CA ARG A 5 13.59 14.89 -29.71
C ARG A 5 13.56 16.38 -30.03
N LYS A 6 14.56 17.12 -29.55
CA LYS A 6 14.78 18.54 -29.89
C LYS A 6 15.00 18.69 -31.40
N SER A 7 13.95 19.01 -32.16
CA SER A 7 14.11 19.43 -33.54
C SER A 7 14.67 20.86 -33.53
N ARG A 8 16.00 20.98 -33.70
CA ARG A 8 16.58 22.24 -34.19
C ARG A 8 15.99 22.47 -35.57
N VAL A 9 14.96 23.31 -35.64
CA VAL A 9 14.47 23.84 -36.92
C VAL A 9 15.68 24.43 -37.64
N GLY A 10 15.97 23.89 -38.83
CA GLY A 10 17.09 24.33 -39.65
C GLY A 10 16.94 25.83 -39.94
N SER A 11 17.90 26.61 -39.45
CA SER A 11 18.14 27.96 -39.94
C SER A 11 19.59 28.01 -40.39
N SER A 12 19.79 27.84 -41.69
CA SER A 12 20.97 28.33 -42.38
C SER A 12 20.98 29.85 -42.23
N GLY A 13 21.78 30.38 -41.31
CA GLY A 13 21.92 31.82 -41.16
C GLY A 13 22.45 32.24 -39.79
N HIS A 14 23.73 32.59 -39.76
CA HIS A 14 24.40 33.45 -38.78
C HIS A 14 24.26 33.13 -37.29
N SER A 15 25.40 32.67 -36.73
CA SER A 15 25.71 32.71 -35.31
C SER A 15 25.66 34.14 -34.77
N TYR A 16 24.49 34.57 -34.31
CA TYR A 16 24.37 35.65 -33.35
C TYR A 16 24.25 35.04 -31.95
N SER A 17 25.33 35.16 -31.19
CA SER A 17 25.38 34.91 -29.76
C SER A 17 24.44 35.88 -29.04
N SER A 18 23.16 35.51 -28.89
CA SER A 18 22.29 36.18 -27.93
C SER A 18 22.51 35.56 -26.55
N TYR A 19 23.45 36.16 -25.82
CA TYR A 19 23.66 35.99 -24.39
C TYR A 19 22.40 36.42 -23.64
N ASN A 20 21.49 35.49 -23.29
CA ASN A 20 20.58 35.55 -22.12
C ASN A 20 19.42 34.51 -22.12
N ASN A 21 19.29 33.64 -23.12
CA ASN A 21 18.18 32.69 -23.11
C ASN A 21 18.49 31.49 -22.20
N SER A 22 17.80 31.43 -21.06
CA SER A 22 17.77 30.26 -20.17
C SER A 22 17.31 29.02 -20.96
N PRO A 23 17.99 27.85 -20.84
CA PRO A 23 17.57 26.60 -21.48
C PRO A 23 16.12 26.20 -21.19
N TRP A 24 15.58 26.68 -20.06
CA TRP A 24 14.20 26.45 -19.62
C TRP A 24 13.14 27.19 -20.44
N ASN A 25 13.55 28.21 -21.21
CA ASN A 25 12.66 29.03 -22.06
C ASN A 25 12.79 28.71 -23.55
N GLU A 26 13.54 27.66 -23.90
CA GLU A 26 13.63 27.18 -25.27
C GLU A 26 12.32 26.52 -25.71
N ASP A 27 11.99 26.68 -26.99
CA ASP A 27 10.80 26.09 -27.60
C ASP A 27 11.05 24.64 -28.01
N VAL A 28 10.12 23.77 -27.64
CA VAL A 28 10.15 22.34 -27.94
C VAL A 28 8.89 21.96 -28.71
N THR A 29 9.08 21.44 -29.91
CA THR A 29 8.00 20.92 -30.74
C THR A 29 7.84 19.42 -30.50
N PHE A 30 6.62 19.02 -30.16
CA PHE A 30 6.27 17.62 -29.96
C PHE A 30 5.85 17.01 -31.31
N SER A 31 6.29 15.78 -31.58
CA SER A 31 5.86 15.04 -32.77
C SER A 31 5.57 13.58 -32.42
N MET A 32 4.43 13.07 -32.90
CA MET A 32 3.98 11.71 -32.62
C MET A 32 4.86 10.66 -33.31
N TYR A 33 5.24 10.94 -34.57
CA TYR A 33 5.96 10.03 -35.46
C TYR A 33 7.36 9.62 -34.97
N SER A 34 7.99 10.44 -34.13
CA SER A 34 9.37 10.19 -33.69
C SER A 34 9.47 9.29 -32.45
N VAL A 35 8.37 9.07 -31.71
CA VAL A 35 8.39 8.40 -30.40
C VAL A 35 7.49 7.17 -30.34
N TYR A 36 6.37 7.13 -31.07
CA TYR A 36 5.39 6.05 -30.96
C TYR A 36 5.24 5.31 -32.28
N GLY A 37 5.62 4.03 -32.30
CA GLY A 37 5.58 3.17 -33.49
C GLY A 37 4.18 2.88 -34.06
N GLY A 38 3.11 3.42 -33.47
CA GLY A 38 1.75 3.32 -33.99
C GLY A 38 0.79 4.33 -33.36
N ARG A 39 0.10 5.12 -34.20
CA ARG A 39 -0.87 6.14 -33.78
C ARG A 39 -2.04 5.58 -32.97
N SER A 40 -2.51 4.39 -33.34
CA SER A 40 -3.59 3.67 -32.64
C SER A 40 -3.24 3.35 -31.18
N ASN A 41 -2.06 2.77 -30.95
CA ASN A 41 -1.62 2.38 -29.59
C ASN A 41 -1.57 3.57 -28.65
N PHE A 42 -1.10 4.72 -29.13
CA PHE A 42 -1.04 5.95 -28.35
C PHE A 42 -2.43 6.52 -28.03
N ILE A 43 -3.35 6.53 -29.00
CA ILE A 43 -4.73 6.99 -28.78
C ILE A 43 -5.44 6.08 -27.77
N THR A 44 -5.24 4.77 -27.89
CA THR A 44 -5.78 3.80 -26.94
C THR A 44 -5.20 4.04 -25.54
N GLN A 45 -3.88 4.22 -25.43
CA GLN A 45 -3.24 4.58 -24.16
C GLN A 45 -3.90 5.80 -23.52
N LEU A 46 -4.02 6.90 -24.28
CA LEU A 46 -4.67 8.14 -23.81
C LEU A 46 -6.12 7.92 -23.36
N ALA A 47 -6.88 7.10 -24.09
CA ALA A 47 -8.26 6.78 -23.71
C ALA A 47 -8.31 6.08 -22.34
N PHE A 48 -7.38 5.15 -22.06
CA PHE A 48 -7.29 4.49 -20.76
C PHE A 48 -6.83 5.42 -19.63
N GLU A 49 -5.97 6.42 -19.89
CA GLU A 49 -5.64 7.45 -18.89
C GLU A 49 -6.89 8.28 -18.54
N PHE A 50 -7.69 8.68 -19.54
CA PHE A 50 -8.97 9.36 -19.30
C PHE A 50 -9.97 8.51 -18.51
N LEU A 51 -10.10 7.23 -18.86
CA LEU A 51 -10.96 6.30 -18.12
C LEU A 51 -10.48 6.13 -16.67
N THR A 52 -9.17 6.05 -16.46
CA THR A 52 -8.56 5.99 -15.12
C THR A 52 -8.90 7.25 -14.32
N LEU A 53 -8.70 8.44 -14.89
CA LEU A 53 -9.08 9.71 -14.27
C LEU A 53 -10.58 9.76 -13.91
N GLY A 54 -11.44 9.38 -14.85
CA GLY A 54 -12.89 9.34 -14.64
C GLY A 54 -13.29 8.42 -13.48
N VAL A 55 -12.71 7.21 -13.44
CA VAL A 55 -12.94 6.25 -12.35
C VAL A 55 -12.41 6.76 -11.01
N LEU A 56 -11.25 7.42 -10.99
CA LEU A 56 -10.71 8.01 -9.77
C LEU A 56 -11.63 9.09 -9.18
N PHE A 57 -12.27 9.92 -10.02
CA PHE A 57 -13.30 10.86 -9.56
C PHE A 57 -14.52 10.14 -8.97
N LEU A 58 -14.98 9.05 -9.60
CA LEU A 58 -16.06 8.23 -9.06
C LEU A 58 -15.70 7.64 -7.69
N PHE A 59 -14.46 7.16 -7.51
CA PHE A 59 -13.99 6.64 -6.23
C PHE A 59 -13.77 7.73 -5.18
N LEU A 60 -13.33 8.93 -5.57
CA LEU A 60 -13.27 10.09 -4.69
C LEU A 60 -14.67 10.42 -4.16
N PHE A 61 -15.68 10.43 -5.05
CA PHE A 61 -17.08 10.58 -4.66
C PHE A 61 -17.53 9.42 -3.75
N GLY A 62 -17.13 8.18 -4.10
CA GLY A 62 -17.32 6.97 -3.31
C GLY A 62 -16.83 7.10 -1.86
N CYS A 63 -15.73 7.80 -1.62
CA CYS A 63 -15.18 8.01 -0.29
C CYS A 63 -16.09 8.86 0.62
N PHE A 64 -17.02 9.66 0.07
CA PHE A 64 -18.00 10.39 0.88
C PHE A 64 -19.05 9.48 1.52
N PHE A 65 -19.34 8.31 0.91
CA PHE A 65 -20.25 7.32 1.49
C PHE A 65 -19.67 6.59 2.70
N ILE A 66 -18.34 6.67 2.92
CA ILE A 66 -17.68 6.17 4.12
C ILE A 66 -18.03 7.10 5.30
N ARG A 67 -19.19 6.86 5.92
CA ARG A 67 -19.64 7.55 7.14
C ARG A 67 -18.99 6.91 8.36
N GLN A 68 -17.88 7.48 8.82
CA GLN A 68 -17.27 7.09 10.09
C GLN A 68 -18.18 7.51 11.25
N PRO A 69 -18.65 6.59 12.10
CA PRO A 69 -19.33 6.98 13.32
C PRO A 69 -18.34 7.68 14.26
N LYS A 70 -18.73 8.85 14.79
CA LYS A 70 -17.90 9.71 15.66
C LYS A 70 -17.35 8.99 16.91
N ALA A 71 -17.96 7.87 17.30
CA ALA A 71 -17.68 7.13 18.52
C ALA A 71 -16.72 5.92 18.35
N LEU A 72 -16.31 5.56 17.12
CA LEU A 72 -15.39 4.43 16.94
C LEU A 72 -13.93 4.86 16.91
N PRO A 73 -13.01 4.02 17.44
CA PRO A 73 -11.58 4.35 17.46
C PRO A 73 -11.06 4.60 16.04
N LYS A 74 -10.11 5.53 15.96
CA LYS A 74 -9.43 6.12 14.77
C LYS A 74 -8.72 5.11 13.83
N CYS A 75 -9.36 3.99 13.48
CA CYS A 75 -8.70 2.88 12.77
C CYS A 75 -8.79 2.96 11.24
N LEU A 76 -9.85 3.54 10.67
CA LEU A 76 -10.00 3.57 9.21
C LEU A 76 -9.17 4.70 8.57
N PRO A 77 -8.24 4.41 7.64
CA PRO A 77 -7.32 5.38 7.04
C PRO A 77 -8.00 6.25 5.95
N LYS A 78 -9.21 6.77 6.20
CA LYS A 78 -10.00 7.55 5.23
C LYS A 78 -9.24 8.76 4.68
N LYS A 79 -8.51 9.48 5.54
CA LYS A 79 -7.72 10.65 5.13
C LYS A 79 -6.64 10.27 4.13
N ALA A 80 -5.91 9.19 4.39
CA ALA A 80 -4.86 8.71 3.50
C ALA A 80 -5.43 8.14 2.19
N LEU A 81 -6.57 7.46 2.24
CA LEU A 81 -7.27 6.98 1.04
C LEU A 81 -7.69 8.15 0.13
N VAL A 82 -8.34 9.17 0.70
CA VAL A 82 -8.75 10.36 -0.04
C VAL A 82 -7.54 11.10 -0.60
N PHE A 83 -6.49 11.28 0.21
CA PHE A 83 -5.27 11.96 -0.23
C PHE A 83 -4.52 11.16 -1.31
N GLY A 84 -4.54 9.82 -1.25
CA GLY A 84 -3.98 8.95 -2.27
C GLY A 84 -4.72 9.06 -3.59
N ILE A 85 -6.06 9.03 -3.56
CA ILE A 85 -6.88 9.23 -4.76
C ILE A 85 -6.66 10.62 -5.35
N LEU A 86 -6.62 11.66 -4.51
CA LEU A 86 -6.37 13.03 -4.96
C LEU A 86 -4.98 13.18 -5.60
N SER A 87 -3.96 12.56 -5.00
CA SER A 87 -2.61 12.53 -5.57
C SER A 87 -2.60 11.84 -6.93
N TYR A 88 -3.32 10.72 -7.07
CA TYR A 88 -3.42 10.04 -8.37
C TYR A 88 -4.17 10.88 -9.41
N ILE A 89 -5.28 11.53 -9.03
CA ILE A 89 -6.00 12.48 -9.91
C ILE A 89 -5.06 13.59 -10.40
N LEU A 90 -4.25 14.17 -9.50
CA LEU A 90 -3.29 15.21 -9.89
C LEU A 90 -2.21 14.67 -10.83
N ALA A 91 -1.73 13.44 -10.63
CA ALA A 91 -0.81 12.80 -11.57
C ALA A 91 -1.44 12.64 -12.96
N GLU A 92 -2.67 12.14 -13.05
CA GLU A 92 -3.40 11.97 -14.32
C GLU A 92 -3.70 13.31 -15.01
N LEU A 93 -4.08 14.33 -14.25
CA LEU A 93 -4.31 15.69 -14.77
C LEU A 93 -3.03 16.33 -15.34
N LEU A 94 -1.85 15.83 -14.99
CA LEU A 94 -0.56 16.27 -15.56
C LEU A 94 -0.12 15.35 -16.72
N THR A 95 -0.42 14.05 -16.64
CA THR A 95 -0.14 13.07 -17.70
C THR A 95 -0.95 13.34 -18.97
N ILE A 96 -2.25 13.60 -18.85
CA ILE A 96 -3.15 13.76 -20.00
C ILE A 96 -2.76 14.97 -20.87
N PRO A 97 -2.54 16.20 -20.34
CA PRO A 97 -2.07 17.31 -21.14
C PRO A 97 -0.72 17.03 -21.82
N TYR A 98 0.20 16.35 -21.13
CA TYR A 98 1.47 15.92 -21.73
C TYR A 98 1.27 15.03 -22.95
N MET A 99 0.34 14.07 -22.89
CA MET A 99 0.00 13.23 -24.04
C MET A 99 -0.67 14.03 -25.17
N PHE A 100 -1.51 15.02 -24.86
CA PHE A 100 -2.07 15.91 -25.88
C PHE A 100 -1.01 16.72 -26.61
N PHE A 101 0.10 17.07 -25.97
CA PHE A 101 1.17 17.79 -26.66
C PHE A 101 1.69 17.02 -27.88
N TYR A 102 1.75 15.68 -27.78
CA TYR A 102 2.13 14.82 -28.90
C TYR A 102 1.07 14.69 -30.00
N ILE A 103 -0.22 14.65 -29.64
CA ILE A 103 -1.31 14.53 -30.63
C ILE A 103 -1.51 15.83 -31.40
N CYS A 104 -1.46 16.95 -30.69
CA CYS A 104 -1.69 18.28 -31.27
C CYS A 104 -0.41 18.87 -31.89
N GLU A 105 0.73 18.16 -31.79
CA GLU A 105 2.05 18.59 -32.28
C GLU A 105 2.41 20.03 -31.89
N VAL A 106 2.07 20.39 -30.65
CA VAL A 106 2.23 21.76 -30.17
C VAL A 106 3.69 22.07 -29.90
N THR A 107 4.03 23.35 -30.03
CA THR A 107 5.30 23.89 -29.56
C THR A 107 5.07 24.55 -28.20
N VAL A 108 5.75 24.06 -27.17
CA VAL A 108 5.67 24.60 -25.80
C VAL A 108 7.06 24.88 -25.25
N LYS A 109 7.11 25.74 -24.23
CA LYS A 109 8.37 26.05 -23.53
C LYS A 109 8.87 24.84 -22.74
N GLN A 110 10.19 24.62 -22.76
CA GLN A 110 10.88 23.54 -22.02
C GLN A 110 10.52 23.51 -20.52
N SER A 111 10.01 24.61 -19.95
CA SER A 111 9.43 24.66 -18.61
C SER A 111 8.28 23.65 -18.37
N TYR A 112 7.70 23.04 -19.41
CA TYR A 112 6.79 21.90 -19.27
C TYR A 112 7.41 20.74 -18.46
N VAL A 113 8.74 20.65 -18.39
CA VAL A 113 9.45 19.63 -17.59
C VAL A 113 9.06 19.70 -16.10
N VAL A 114 8.71 20.88 -15.57
CA VAL A 114 8.20 21.03 -14.19
C VAL A 114 6.90 20.24 -13.99
N MET A 115 6.03 20.20 -15.01
CA MET A 115 4.82 19.39 -15.02
C MET A 115 5.15 17.91 -14.84
N LEU A 116 6.20 17.41 -15.52
CA LEU A 116 6.67 16.02 -15.41
C LEU A 116 7.24 15.71 -14.01
N MET A 117 7.96 16.65 -13.41
CA MET A 117 8.45 16.51 -12.04
C MET A 117 7.30 16.33 -11.05
N LEU A 118 6.29 17.22 -11.13
CA LEU A 118 5.11 17.17 -10.27
C LEU A 118 4.28 15.89 -10.51
N GLN A 119 4.10 15.52 -11.77
CA GLN A 119 3.39 14.30 -12.16
C GLN A 119 4.01 13.06 -11.50
N THR A 120 5.34 12.95 -11.54
CA THR A 120 6.06 11.82 -10.92
C THR A 120 5.94 11.85 -9.39
N ILE A 121 6.06 13.01 -8.75
CA ILE A 121 5.90 13.13 -7.29
C ILE A 121 4.51 12.67 -6.86
N PHE A 122 3.45 13.14 -7.53
CA PHE A 122 2.08 12.79 -7.20
C PHE A 122 1.79 11.31 -7.44
N TRP A 123 2.34 10.74 -8.51
CA TRP A 123 2.22 9.31 -8.80
C TRP A 123 2.90 8.44 -7.72
N LEU A 124 4.14 8.74 -7.36
CA LEU A 124 4.88 8.03 -6.29
C LEU A 124 4.15 8.14 -4.94
N LEU A 125 3.60 9.33 -4.64
CA LEU A 125 2.83 9.58 -3.43
C LEU A 125 1.54 8.76 -3.40
N ALA A 126 0.82 8.65 -4.52
CA ALA A 126 -0.37 7.82 -4.64
C ALA A 126 -0.05 6.35 -4.36
N MET A 127 1.01 5.80 -4.97
CA MET A 127 1.45 4.42 -4.77
C MET A 127 1.83 4.15 -3.32
N PHE A 128 2.62 5.04 -2.70
CA PHE A 128 2.97 4.95 -1.28
C PHE A 128 1.74 4.91 -0.37
N LEU A 129 0.76 5.77 -0.64
CA LEU A 129 -0.46 5.86 0.16
C LEU A 129 -1.37 4.64 0.01
N ILE A 130 -1.38 3.97 -1.15
CA ILE A 130 -2.09 2.70 -1.33
C ILE A 130 -1.53 1.63 -0.37
N PHE A 131 -0.21 1.44 -0.32
CA PHE A 131 0.42 0.50 0.62
C PHE A 131 0.14 0.88 2.07
N TYR A 132 0.26 2.16 2.42
CA TYR A 132 -0.09 2.64 3.76
C TYR A 132 -1.55 2.29 4.13
N VAL A 133 -2.50 2.52 3.23
CA VAL A 133 -3.91 2.21 3.46
C VAL A 133 -4.11 0.72 3.66
N PHE A 134 -3.52 -0.15 2.83
CA PHE A 134 -3.61 -1.60 3.00
C PHE A 134 -3.05 -2.05 4.35
N TYR A 135 -1.84 -1.63 4.71
CA TYR A 135 -1.24 -2.01 5.99
C TYR A 135 -2.07 -1.54 7.19
N ARG A 136 -2.66 -0.34 7.12
CA ARG A 136 -3.55 0.16 8.19
C ARG A 136 -4.83 -0.66 8.29
N VAL A 137 -5.44 -1.04 7.16
CA VAL A 137 -6.65 -1.88 7.15
C VAL A 137 -6.32 -3.29 7.64
N ILE A 138 -5.24 -3.90 7.18
CA ILE A 138 -4.76 -5.22 7.63
C ILE A 138 -4.52 -5.20 9.14
N GLN A 139 -3.80 -4.21 9.67
CA GLN A 139 -3.57 -4.07 11.12
C GLN A 139 -4.89 -3.97 11.89
N ALA A 140 -5.88 -3.22 11.39
CA ALA A 140 -7.19 -3.12 12.03
C ALA A 140 -7.92 -4.48 12.09
N TYR A 141 -7.86 -5.28 11.02
CA TYR A 141 -8.42 -6.63 10.99
C TYR A 141 -7.67 -7.58 11.92
N LEU A 142 -6.34 -7.57 11.88
CA LEU A 142 -5.49 -8.40 12.71
C LEU A 142 -5.73 -8.12 14.20
N ASN A 143 -5.75 -6.85 14.61
CA ASN A 143 -6.05 -6.46 15.99
C ASN A 143 -7.42 -6.96 16.46
N ARG A 144 -8.42 -6.96 15.57
CA ARG A 144 -9.75 -7.51 15.85
C ARG A 144 -9.74 -9.03 15.98
N ILE A 145 -8.93 -9.75 15.21
CA ILE A 145 -8.80 -11.22 15.28
C ILE A 145 -8.09 -11.66 16.56
N ALA A 146 -7.05 -10.94 17.00
CA ALA A 146 -6.30 -11.29 18.20
C ALA A 146 -6.98 -10.92 19.53
N ASN A 147 -8.12 -10.23 19.51
CA ASN A 147 -8.78 -9.72 20.74
C ASN A 147 -7.80 -8.98 21.69
N GLY A 148 -6.80 -8.26 21.15
CA GLY A 148 -5.79 -7.55 21.95
C GLY A 148 -4.58 -8.38 22.40
N GLY A 149 -4.42 -9.62 21.92
CA GLY A 149 -3.24 -10.44 22.19
C GLY A 149 -1.92 -9.87 21.60
N LYS A 150 -0.80 -10.05 22.32
CA LYS A 150 0.54 -9.52 21.95
C LYS A 150 1.14 -10.14 20.68
N ALA A 151 0.58 -11.24 20.17
CA ALA A 151 1.13 -12.01 19.04
C ALA A 151 1.20 -11.26 17.69
N ILE A 152 0.53 -10.11 17.57
CA ILE A 152 0.42 -9.34 16.31
C ILE A 152 1.38 -8.13 16.27
N PHE A 153 2.04 -7.82 17.38
CA PHE A 153 2.99 -6.71 17.45
C PHE A 153 4.15 -6.80 16.43
N PRO A 154 4.77 -7.97 16.18
CA PRO A 154 5.85 -8.10 15.20
C PRO A 154 5.43 -7.74 13.77
N VAL A 155 4.20 -8.10 13.38
CA VAL A 155 3.65 -7.82 12.03
C VAL A 155 3.49 -6.32 11.82
N SER A 156 3.04 -5.61 12.86
CA SER A 156 2.94 -4.15 12.81
C SER A 156 4.30 -3.50 12.55
N ILE A 157 5.35 -3.94 13.26
CA ILE A 157 6.71 -3.45 13.07
C ILE A 157 7.17 -3.69 11.63
N LEU A 158 6.99 -4.91 11.12
CA LEU A 158 7.37 -5.27 9.75
C LEU A 158 6.73 -4.33 8.71
N HIS A 159 5.42 -4.09 8.81
CA HIS A 159 4.72 -3.17 7.91
C HIS A 159 5.31 -1.75 7.93
N TRP A 160 5.65 -1.23 9.12
CA TRP A 160 6.24 0.11 9.25
C TRP A 160 7.67 0.18 8.70
N VAL A 161 8.46 -0.87 8.89
CA VAL A 161 9.81 -0.96 8.32
C VAL A 161 9.76 -1.01 6.80
N LEU A 162 8.91 -1.85 6.22
CA LEU A 162 8.72 -1.95 4.77
C LEU A 162 8.20 -0.64 4.18
N LEU A 163 7.22 -0.01 4.84
CA LEU A 163 6.71 1.28 4.40
C LEU A 163 7.77 2.38 4.51
N GLY A 164 8.58 2.40 5.58
CA GLY A 164 9.70 3.32 5.72
C GLY A 164 10.75 3.15 4.62
N ALA A 165 11.12 1.92 4.31
CA ALA A 165 12.05 1.59 3.22
C ALA A 165 11.49 2.03 1.86
N LEU A 166 10.22 1.74 1.59
CA LEU A 166 9.54 2.19 0.37
C LEU A 166 9.53 3.73 0.29
N GLY A 167 9.22 4.42 1.39
CA GLY A 167 9.22 5.88 1.44
C GLY A 167 10.57 6.49 1.07
N VAL A 168 11.66 5.94 1.61
CA VAL A 168 13.02 6.38 1.24
C VAL A 168 13.29 6.13 -0.25
N LEU A 169 12.96 4.94 -0.76
CA LEU A 169 13.14 4.62 -2.18
C LEU A 169 12.34 5.56 -3.08
N MET A 170 11.10 5.91 -2.72
CA MET A 170 10.25 6.84 -3.45
C MET A 170 10.85 8.26 -3.50
N VAL A 171 11.33 8.77 -2.36
CA VAL A 171 11.96 10.10 -2.28
C VAL A 171 13.24 10.13 -3.11
N VAL A 172 14.10 9.12 -2.97
CA VAL A 172 15.36 9.04 -3.74
C VAL A 172 15.07 8.89 -5.24
N ASN A 173 14.07 8.10 -5.63
CA ASN A 173 13.66 7.97 -7.02
C ASN A 173 13.15 9.30 -7.60
N ALA A 174 12.29 10.01 -6.87
CA ALA A 174 11.81 11.34 -7.27
C ALA A 174 12.96 12.33 -7.43
N ALA A 175 13.88 12.40 -6.45
CA ALA A 175 15.03 13.30 -6.49
C ALA A 175 15.95 13.01 -7.68
N MET A 176 16.22 11.73 -7.95
CA MET A 176 17.04 11.31 -9.10
C MET A 176 16.35 11.61 -10.44
N TYR A 177 15.03 11.42 -10.53
CA TYR A 177 14.26 11.76 -11.73
C TYR A 177 14.30 13.27 -12.00
N ILE A 178 14.09 14.10 -10.96
CA ILE A 178 14.20 15.56 -11.06
C ILE A 178 15.61 15.96 -11.50
N ALA A 179 16.65 15.38 -10.90
CA ALA A 179 18.04 15.64 -11.29
C ALA A 179 18.30 15.28 -12.76
N LEU A 180 17.82 14.13 -13.23
CA LEU A 180 17.91 13.73 -14.63
C LEU A 180 17.24 14.74 -15.56
N LEU A 181 16.02 15.16 -15.24
CA LEU A 181 15.28 16.15 -16.03
C LEU A 181 16.00 17.50 -16.07
N VAL A 182 16.53 17.99 -14.95
CA VAL A 182 17.31 19.24 -14.88
C VAL A 182 18.58 19.15 -15.72
N MET A 183 19.29 18.03 -15.66
CA MET A 183 20.50 17.81 -16.46
C MET A 183 20.20 17.71 -17.95
N GLU A 184 19.07 17.10 -18.31
CA GLU A 184 18.60 17.04 -19.69
C GLU A 184 18.29 18.42 -20.26
N VAL A 185 17.57 19.25 -19.51
CA VAL A 185 17.29 20.63 -19.90
C VAL A 185 18.59 21.43 -20.10
N ASN A 186 19.59 21.20 -19.24
CA ASN A 186 20.89 21.87 -19.31
C ASN A 186 21.88 21.21 -20.29
N GLY A 187 21.50 20.14 -20.99
CA GLY A 187 22.35 19.44 -21.97
C GLY A 187 23.56 18.71 -21.37
N SER A 188 23.51 18.35 -20.09
CA SER A 188 24.64 17.80 -19.33
C SER A 188 24.44 16.34 -18.86
N ILE A 189 23.55 15.58 -19.50
CA ILE A 189 23.20 14.20 -19.10
C ILE A 189 24.46 13.33 -18.99
N GLN A 190 24.66 12.76 -17.80
CA GLN A 190 25.72 11.80 -17.54
C GLN A 190 25.16 10.38 -17.52
N ARG A 191 25.77 9.47 -18.30
CA ARG A 191 25.38 8.04 -18.35
C ARG A 191 25.38 7.36 -16.97
N GLN A 192 26.26 7.80 -16.06
CA GLN A 192 26.36 7.26 -14.70
C GLN A 192 25.06 7.52 -13.90
N ILE A 193 24.50 8.72 -13.99
CA ILE A 193 23.28 9.08 -13.24
C ILE A 193 22.08 8.30 -13.76
N VAL A 194 21.97 8.11 -15.08
CA VAL A 194 20.92 7.26 -15.69
C VAL A 194 21.02 5.82 -15.14
N ARG A 195 22.24 5.27 -15.05
CA ARG A 195 22.44 3.93 -14.48
C ARG A 195 22.04 3.86 -13.01
N HIS A 196 22.36 4.87 -12.20
CA HIS A 196 21.95 4.90 -10.79
C HIS A 196 20.43 5.04 -10.63
N TYR A 197 19.78 5.86 -11.45
CA TYR A 197 18.34 5.99 -11.49
C TYR A 197 17.63 4.67 -11.82
N ASN A 198 18.12 3.94 -12.82
CA ASN A 198 17.56 2.65 -13.19
C ASN A 198 17.66 1.65 -12.03
N LYS A 199 18.81 1.55 -11.36
CA LYS A 199 18.98 0.68 -10.18
C LYS A 199 18.01 1.01 -9.05
N ILE A 200 17.78 2.29 -8.78
CA ILE A 200 16.83 2.73 -7.74
C ILE A 200 15.40 2.39 -8.14
N THR A 201 15.06 2.58 -9.42
CA THR A 201 13.73 2.22 -9.96
C THR A 201 13.50 0.72 -9.91
N GLU A 202 14.48 -0.09 -10.30
CA GLU A 202 14.46 -1.55 -10.18
C GLU A 202 14.27 -2.00 -8.72
N ALA A 203 15.07 -1.44 -7.79
CA ALA A 203 14.95 -1.75 -6.37
C ALA A 203 13.56 -1.38 -5.80
N ARG A 204 13.02 -0.21 -6.19
CA ARG A 204 11.67 0.22 -5.80
C ARG A 204 10.63 -0.80 -6.28
N ILE A 205 10.66 -1.19 -7.54
CA ILE A 205 9.69 -2.12 -8.14
C ILE A 205 9.75 -3.50 -7.47
N ILE A 206 10.95 -4.00 -7.15
CA ILE A 206 11.11 -5.27 -6.41
C ILE A 206 10.49 -5.17 -5.02
N VAL A 207 10.73 -4.07 -4.30
CA VAL A 207 10.16 -3.85 -2.96
C VAL A 207 8.63 -3.71 -3.03
N GLU A 208 8.10 -2.97 -3.99
CA GLU A 208 6.65 -2.82 -4.22
C GLU A 208 6.00 -4.18 -4.50
N TRP A 209 6.63 -5.02 -5.32
CA TRP A 209 6.16 -6.38 -5.57
C TRP A 209 6.15 -7.24 -4.31
N LEU A 210 7.23 -7.24 -3.51
CA LEU A 210 7.30 -7.97 -2.24
C LEU A 210 6.22 -7.51 -1.25
N MET A 211 6.02 -6.19 -1.13
CA MET A 211 4.98 -5.62 -0.28
C MET A 211 3.57 -6.01 -0.78
N SER A 212 3.35 -6.07 -2.09
CA SER A 212 2.07 -6.48 -2.66
C SER A 212 1.75 -7.95 -2.40
N LEU A 213 2.77 -8.82 -2.44
CA LEU A 213 2.67 -10.23 -2.09
C LEU A 213 2.34 -10.38 -0.60
N GLU A 214 2.99 -9.61 0.27
CA GLU A 214 2.68 -9.60 1.70
C GLU A 214 1.22 -9.17 1.96
N VAL A 215 0.75 -8.11 1.30
CA VAL A 215 -0.66 -7.67 1.37
C VAL A 215 -1.61 -8.81 0.95
N LEU A 216 -1.31 -9.51 -0.14
CA LEU A 216 -2.13 -10.63 -0.61
C LEU A 216 -2.18 -11.79 0.41
N LEU A 217 -1.03 -12.15 1.00
CA LEU A 217 -0.95 -13.20 2.03
C LEU A 217 -1.77 -12.85 3.27
N TRP A 218 -1.63 -11.62 3.78
CA TRP A 218 -2.37 -11.18 4.96
C TRP A 218 -3.86 -11.06 4.72
N THR A 219 -4.28 -10.56 3.55
CA THR A 219 -5.70 -10.45 3.22
C THR A 219 -6.36 -11.83 3.05
N THR A 220 -5.64 -12.80 2.49
CA THR A 220 -6.06 -14.21 2.44
C THR A 220 -6.18 -14.81 3.83
N TYR A 221 -5.19 -14.58 4.70
CA TYR A 221 -5.24 -15.01 6.11
C TYR A 221 -6.46 -14.42 6.86
N ILE A 222 -6.74 -13.13 6.66
CA ILE A 222 -7.90 -12.45 7.24
C ILE A 222 -9.21 -13.11 6.80
N ILE A 223 -9.35 -13.47 5.52
CA ILE A 223 -10.52 -14.20 5.02
C ILE A 223 -10.68 -15.52 5.76
N ALA A 224 -9.61 -16.33 5.82
CA ALA A 224 -9.61 -17.65 6.45
C ALA A 224 -10.02 -17.61 7.92
N LYS A 225 -9.66 -16.53 8.64
CA LYS A 225 -10.01 -16.34 10.06
C LYS A 225 -11.32 -15.57 10.30
N SER A 226 -11.92 -14.97 9.28
CA SER A 226 -13.13 -14.14 9.47
C SER A 226 -14.40 -14.96 9.74
N LYS A 227 -15.14 -14.61 10.80
CA LYS A 227 -16.46 -15.20 11.10
C LYS A 227 -17.48 -14.78 10.02
N PHE A 228 -18.43 -15.67 9.68
CA PHE A 228 -19.36 -15.54 8.56
C PHE A 228 -20.08 -14.18 8.43
N SER A 229 -20.47 -13.55 9.55
CA SER A 229 -21.15 -12.23 9.56
C SER A 229 -20.28 -11.06 9.04
N SER A 230 -18.95 -11.19 8.98
CA SER A 230 -18.02 -10.13 8.56
C SER A 230 -17.24 -10.46 7.26
N LYS A 231 -17.61 -11.53 6.53
CA LYS A 231 -16.82 -12.06 5.40
C LYS A 231 -16.78 -11.14 4.18
N THR A 232 -17.87 -10.45 3.86
CA THR A 232 -17.96 -9.62 2.65
C THR A 232 -16.87 -8.55 2.57
N GLY A 233 -16.59 -7.84 3.69
CA GLY A 233 -15.54 -6.83 3.74
C GLY A 233 -14.14 -7.41 3.52
N SER A 234 -13.86 -8.56 4.13
CA SER A 234 -12.58 -9.28 3.97
C SER A 234 -12.38 -9.79 2.53
N ILE A 235 -13.45 -10.29 1.89
CA ILE A 235 -13.41 -10.74 0.49
C ILE A 235 -13.07 -9.57 -0.44
N THR A 236 -13.75 -8.43 -0.28
CA THR A 236 -13.44 -7.23 -1.08
C THR A 236 -12.03 -6.70 -0.82
N LEU A 237 -11.52 -6.83 0.41
CA LEU A 237 -10.15 -6.44 0.73
C LEU A 237 -9.12 -7.32 0.00
N ALA A 238 -9.30 -8.64 -0.01
CA ALA A 238 -8.40 -9.53 -0.74
C ALA A 238 -8.52 -9.37 -2.25
N LEU A 239 -9.71 -9.06 -2.77
CA LEU A 239 -9.86 -8.70 -4.18
C LEU A 239 -9.01 -7.46 -4.51
N GLY A 240 -9.06 -6.42 -3.68
CA GLY A 240 -8.18 -5.25 -3.82
C GLY A 240 -6.70 -5.61 -3.73
N GLY A 241 -6.33 -6.50 -2.79
CA GLY A 241 -4.96 -7.00 -2.63
C GLY A 241 -4.47 -7.81 -3.83
N PHE A 242 -5.35 -8.60 -4.47
CA PHE A 242 -5.05 -9.33 -5.69
C PHE A 242 -4.75 -8.38 -6.85
N PHE A 243 -5.57 -7.36 -7.08
CA PHE A 243 -5.30 -6.37 -8.12
C PHE A 243 -4.04 -5.53 -7.83
N LEU A 244 -3.74 -5.25 -6.56
CA LEU A 244 -2.46 -4.63 -6.19
C LEU A 244 -1.29 -5.54 -6.54
N PHE A 245 -1.39 -6.83 -6.28
CA PHE A 245 -0.36 -7.80 -6.66
C PHE A 245 -0.17 -7.85 -8.19
N VAL A 246 -1.27 -7.92 -8.96
CA VAL A 246 -1.21 -7.94 -10.43
C VAL A 246 -0.52 -6.68 -10.97
N LEU A 247 -0.87 -5.49 -10.47
CA LEU A 247 -0.24 -4.23 -10.86
C LEU A 247 1.28 -4.23 -10.64
N ASN A 248 1.74 -4.70 -9.48
CA ASN A 248 3.17 -4.71 -9.16
C ASN A 248 3.91 -5.85 -9.87
N LEU A 249 3.26 -6.99 -10.09
CA LEU A 249 3.81 -8.09 -10.88
C LEU A 249 4.01 -7.68 -12.34
N GLU A 250 3.06 -6.94 -12.92
CA GLU A 250 3.18 -6.37 -14.26
C GLU A 250 4.42 -5.46 -14.36
N GLN A 251 4.57 -4.50 -13.44
CA GLN A 251 5.75 -3.61 -13.42
C GLN A 251 7.07 -4.39 -13.27
N LEU A 252 7.08 -5.45 -12.44
CA LEU A 252 8.24 -6.32 -12.28
C LEU A 252 8.58 -7.04 -13.59
N ILE A 253 7.60 -7.63 -14.27
CA ILE A 253 7.79 -8.34 -15.54
C ILE A 253 8.34 -7.38 -16.59
N VAL A 254 7.76 -6.19 -16.73
CA VAL A 254 8.22 -5.15 -17.66
C VAL A 254 9.67 -4.77 -17.35
N THR A 255 10.00 -4.59 -16.07
CA THR A 255 11.36 -4.23 -15.64
C THR A 255 12.37 -5.35 -15.95
N ILE A 256 12.02 -6.62 -15.68
CA ILE A 256 12.88 -7.75 -15.99
C ILE A 256 13.15 -7.84 -17.49
N MET A 257 12.08 -7.84 -18.28
CA MET A 257 12.15 -8.03 -19.73
C MET A 257 12.92 -6.93 -20.44
N TYR A 258 12.73 -5.67 -20.05
CA TYR A 258 13.21 -4.53 -20.83
C TYR A 258 14.37 -3.79 -20.18
N ASN A 259 14.58 -3.90 -18.87
CA ASN A 259 15.75 -3.32 -18.19
C ASN A 259 16.83 -4.38 -17.91
N PHE A 260 16.47 -5.52 -17.31
CA PHE A 260 17.48 -6.55 -16.98
C PHE A 260 17.92 -7.36 -18.20
N GLU A 261 16.97 -7.87 -18.99
CA GLU A 261 17.29 -8.63 -20.21
C GLU A 261 17.62 -7.73 -21.40
N SER A 262 17.44 -6.41 -21.25
CA SER A 262 17.74 -5.41 -22.29
C SER A 262 17.05 -5.70 -23.64
N LYS A 263 15.87 -6.34 -23.63
CA LYS A 263 15.10 -6.55 -24.86
C LYS A 263 14.50 -5.23 -25.33
N ILE A 264 14.28 -5.13 -26.64
CA ILE A 264 13.65 -3.95 -27.24
C ILE A 264 12.15 -3.95 -26.86
N PRO A 265 11.63 -2.89 -26.22
CA PRO A 265 10.22 -2.84 -25.86
C PRO A 265 9.35 -2.78 -27.12
N PRO A 266 8.28 -3.60 -27.21
CA PRO A 266 7.40 -3.58 -28.35
C PRO A 266 6.56 -2.29 -28.38
N PRO A 267 6.13 -1.82 -29.56
CA PRO A 267 5.43 -0.54 -29.72
C PRO A 267 4.06 -0.48 -29.04
N TYR A 268 3.49 -1.61 -28.64
CA TYR A 268 2.23 -1.70 -27.91
C TYR A 268 2.40 -1.74 -26.38
N LEU A 269 3.63 -1.78 -25.87
CA LEU A 269 3.90 -2.01 -24.44
C LEU A 269 3.22 -0.98 -23.55
N ASN A 270 3.38 0.32 -23.84
CA ASN A 270 2.78 1.38 -23.04
C ASN A 270 1.25 1.32 -23.03
N MET A 271 0.64 0.95 -24.16
CA MET A 271 -0.80 0.72 -24.24
C MET A 271 -1.22 -0.45 -23.33
N ALA A 272 -0.51 -1.58 -23.38
CA ALA A 272 -0.80 -2.73 -22.54
C ALA A 272 -0.67 -2.40 -21.05
N VAL A 273 0.38 -1.65 -20.66
CA VAL A 273 0.60 -1.17 -19.29
C VAL A 273 -0.57 -0.30 -18.82
N SER A 274 -1.01 0.68 -19.62
CA SER A 274 -2.14 1.53 -19.24
C SER A 274 -3.47 0.76 -19.14
N ILE A 275 -3.69 -0.26 -19.98
CA ILE A 275 -4.88 -1.14 -19.89
C ILE A 275 -4.86 -1.93 -18.57
N VAL A 276 -3.75 -2.59 -18.25
CA VAL A 276 -3.62 -3.38 -17.01
C VAL A 276 -3.74 -2.48 -15.78
N SER A 277 -3.06 -1.33 -15.81
CA SER A 277 -3.12 -0.31 -14.76
C SER A 277 -4.55 0.17 -14.50
N PHE A 278 -5.35 0.41 -15.54
CA PHE A 278 -6.76 0.80 -15.40
C PHE A 278 -7.57 -0.26 -14.64
N PHE A 279 -7.54 -1.53 -15.09
CA PHE A 279 -8.30 -2.59 -14.45
C PHE A 279 -7.83 -2.87 -13.02
N CYS A 280 -6.52 -2.81 -12.77
CA CYS A 280 -5.97 -2.96 -11.43
C CYS A 280 -6.37 -1.79 -10.53
N THR A 281 -6.34 -0.55 -11.03
CA THR A 281 -6.77 0.64 -10.29
C THR A 281 -8.25 0.54 -9.90
N VAL A 282 -9.12 0.13 -10.83
CA VAL A 282 -10.54 -0.17 -10.55
C VAL A 282 -10.65 -1.18 -9.41
N GLY A 283 -9.95 -2.31 -9.53
CA GLY A 283 -10.01 -3.40 -8.56
C GLY A 283 -9.50 -3.02 -7.16
N ILE A 284 -8.37 -2.29 -7.08
CA ILE A 284 -7.75 -1.83 -5.83
C ILE A 284 -8.70 -0.91 -5.07
N TYR A 285 -9.17 0.16 -5.72
CA TYR A 285 -10.00 1.16 -5.05
C TYR A 285 -11.41 0.64 -4.77
N PHE A 286 -11.99 -0.16 -5.68
CA PHE A 286 -13.23 -0.86 -5.40
C PHE A 286 -13.10 -1.74 -4.15
N GLY A 287 -12.07 -2.59 -4.10
CA GLY A 287 -11.81 -3.47 -2.95
C GLY A 287 -11.64 -2.71 -1.63
N LEU A 288 -10.83 -1.65 -1.63
CA LEU A 288 -10.57 -0.82 -0.45
C LEU A 288 -11.82 -0.05 0.01
N ILE A 289 -12.53 0.62 -0.89
CA ILE A 289 -13.70 1.43 -0.55
C ILE A 289 -14.84 0.54 -0.04
N PHE A 290 -15.14 -0.57 -0.74
CA PHE A 290 -16.18 -1.49 -0.30
C PHE A 290 -15.81 -2.16 1.03
N CYS A 291 -14.55 -2.55 1.23
CA CYS A 291 -14.08 -3.02 2.53
C CYS A 291 -14.35 -1.98 3.63
N CYS A 292 -14.00 -0.72 3.39
CA CYS A 292 -14.23 0.36 4.36
C CYS A 292 -15.72 0.58 4.66
N ILE A 293 -16.58 0.54 3.64
CA ILE A 293 -18.04 0.67 3.80
C ILE A 293 -18.60 -0.48 4.64
N GLN A 294 -18.20 -1.73 4.33
CA GLN A 294 -18.66 -2.91 5.06
C GLN A 294 -18.17 -2.90 6.51
N TRP A 295 -16.93 -2.47 6.73
CA TRP A 295 -16.39 -2.27 8.08
C TRP A 295 -17.23 -1.25 8.87
N CYS A 296 -17.56 -0.10 8.27
CA CYS A 296 -18.41 0.91 8.90
C CYS A 296 -19.81 0.36 9.21
N LYS A 297 -20.42 -0.42 8.32
CA LYS A 297 -21.72 -1.06 8.56
C LYS A 297 -21.64 -2.04 9.74
N ALA A 298 -20.67 -2.96 9.72
CA ALA A 298 -20.49 -3.93 10.80
C ALA A 298 -20.29 -3.25 12.16
N SER A 299 -19.49 -2.18 12.21
CA SER A 299 -19.23 -1.46 13.46
C SER A 299 -20.46 -0.83 14.11
N LYS A 300 -21.43 -0.37 13.31
CA LYS A 300 -22.67 0.21 13.84
C LYS A 300 -23.52 -0.84 14.54
N PHE A 301 -23.63 -2.04 13.97
CA PHE A 301 -24.34 -3.15 14.59
C PHE A 301 -23.73 -3.53 15.95
N TYR A 302 -22.40 -3.70 16.02
CA TYR A 302 -21.73 -3.99 17.29
C TYR A 302 -21.91 -2.88 18.33
N SER A 303 -21.81 -1.60 17.93
CA SER A 303 -21.99 -0.49 18.87
C SER A 303 -23.42 -0.39 19.39
N GLN A 304 -24.42 -0.70 18.56
CA GLN A 304 -25.84 -0.68 18.94
C GLN A 304 -26.19 -1.86 19.86
N GLU A 305 -25.65 -3.04 19.57
CA GLU A 305 -25.82 -4.24 20.39
C GLU A 305 -25.14 -4.11 21.76
N HIS A 306 -23.95 -3.49 21.83
CA HIS A 306 -23.32 -3.15 23.10
C HIS A 306 -24.12 -2.10 23.88
N ALA A 307 -24.63 -1.05 23.23
CA ALA A 307 -25.47 -0.05 23.88
C ALA A 307 -26.76 -0.67 24.46
N GLN A 308 -27.42 -1.57 23.71
CA GLN A 308 -28.59 -2.30 24.20
C GLN A 308 -28.26 -3.27 25.35
N ASN A 309 -27.15 -4.02 25.27
CA ASN A 309 -26.74 -4.92 26.35
C ASN A 309 -26.34 -4.17 27.63
N VAL A 310 -25.75 -2.97 27.53
CA VAL A 310 -25.44 -2.14 28.69
C VAL A 310 -26.72 -1.54 29.30
N GLN A 311 -27.74 -1.23 28.49
CA GLN A 311 -29.05 -0.79 28.97
C GLN A 311 -29.95 -1.91 29.51
N HIS A 312 -29.65 -3.18 29.21
CA HIS A 312 -30.38 -4.35 29.73
C HIS A 312 -29.55 -5.18 30.73
N ALA A 313 -28.39 -4.66 31.15
CA ALA A 313 -27.67 -5.25 32.26
C ALA A 313 -28.55 -5.21 33.53
N PRO A 314 -28.66 -6.30 34.31
CA PRO A 314 -29.60 -6.43 35.43
C PRO A 314 -29.40 -5.40 36.56
N TYR A 315 -28.31 -4.64 36.53
CA TYR A 315 -28.05 -3.53 37.44
C TYR A 315 -28.87 -2.26 37.15
N ALA A 316 -29.39 -2.07 35.93
CA ALA A 316 -30.21 -0.89 35.60
C ALA A 316 -31.63 -0.97 36.20
N GLN A 317 -32.15 -2.17 36.48
CA GLN A 317 -33.42 -2.35 37.19
C GLN A 317 -33.31 -2.08 38.69
N HIS A 318 -32.13 -2.26 39.31
CA HIS A 318 -31.94 -1.93 40.73
C HIS A 318 -31.92 -0.42 41.00
N ALA A 319 -31.52 0.41 40.01
CA ALA A 319 -31.50 1.86 40.17
C ALA A 319 -32.91 2.49 40.20
N GLN A 320 -33.89 1.91 39.49
CA GLN A 320 -35.27 2.39 39.55
C GLN A 320 -36.01 1.98 40.83
N HIS A 321 -35.58 0.91 41.50
CA HIS A 321 -36.22 0.46 42.74
C HIS A 321 -35.73 1.19 44.00
N ILE A 322 -34.58 1.88 43.93
CA ILE A 322 -34.05 2.69 45.05
C ILE A 322 -34.71 4.09 45.11
N GLN A 323 -35.39 4.51 44.04
CA GLN A 323 -36.03 5.83 43.95
C GLN A 323 -37.41 5.92 44.61
N SER A 324 -37.91 4.84 45.23
CA SER A 324 -39.18 4.80 45.97
C SER A 324 -39.02 4.81 47.50
N LEU A 325 -37.81 5.06 48.03
CA LEU A 325 -37.58 5.22 49.46
C LEU A 325 -37.71 6.70 49.87
N PRO A 326 -38.41 7.01 50.98
CA PRO A 326 -38.55 8.39 51.45
C PRO A 326 -37.18 8.97 51.84
N PRO A 327 -36.95 10.27 51.64
CA PRO A 327 -35.66 10.90 51.91
C PRO A 327 -35.33 10.85 53.42
N PRO A 328 -34.06 10.64 53.80
CA PRO A 328 -33.66 10.71 55.20
C PRO A 328 -33.77 12.14 55.74
N PRO A 329 -34.11 12.31 57.03
CA PRO A 329 -34.23 13.62 57.65
C PRO A 329 -32.88 14.35 57.71
N PRO A 330 -32.87 15.70 57.72
CA PRO A 330 -31.65 16.51 57.67
C PRO A 330 -30.79 16.32 58.94
N PRO A 331 -29.45 16.36 58.82
CA PRO A 331 -28.55 16.18 59.95
C PRO A 331 -28.63 17.37 60.92
N GLY A 332 -28.95 17.08 62.18
CA GLY A 332 -28.89 18.03 63.29
C GLY A 332 -27.45 18.37 63.68
N SER A 333 -27.25 19.63 64.05
CA SER A 333 -25.98 20.25 64.47
C SER A 333 -25.59 19.88 65.90
N TYR A 334 -24.38 19.36 66.14
CA TYR A 334 -23.60 19.59 67.37
C TYR A 334 -22.09 19.45 67.11
N ALA A 335 -21.34 20.22 67.90
CA ALA A 335 -19.93 20.61 67.75
C ALA A 335 -18.95 19.68 68.55
N PRO A 336 -17.76 20.13 69.00
CA PRO A 336 -16.46 19.78 68.40
C PRO A 336 -15.49 18.98 69.31
N MET A 337 -14.36 18.57 68.69
CA MET A 337 -13.01 18.39 69.25
C MET A 337 -12.52 17.03 69.84
N SER A 338 -11.38 16.60 69.26
CA SER A 338 -10.12 16.19 69.89
C SER A 338 -9.70 14.70 70.06
N SER A 339 -8.51 14.47 69.48
CA SER A 339 -7.35 13.68 69.94
C SER A 339 -7.35 12.14 69.92
N TYR A 340 -6.53 11.62 69.01
CA TYR A 340 -5.59 10.47 69.09
C TYR A 340 -5.61 9.56 70.33
N GLN A 341 -5.74 8.25 70.08
CA GLN A 341 -4.82 7.21 70.61
C GLN A 341 -4.77 5.98 69.69
N PRO A 342 -3.58 5.38 69.44
CA PRO A 342 -3.43 4.15 68.66
C PRO A 342 -3.14 2.89 69.51
N TYR A 343 -3.50 1.74 68.90
CA TYR A 343 -3.01 0.35 69.07
C TYR A 343 -3.56 -0.54 70.22
N GLN A 344 -4.14 -1.71 69.86
CA GLN A 344 -3.51 -3.02 70.07
C GLN A 344 -4.31 -4.19 69.43
N PRO A 345 -3.68 -5.12 68.69
CA PRO A 345 -4.32 -6.33 68.16
C PRO A 345 -4.35 -7.50 69.18
N PRO A 346 -5.37 -8.38 69.17
CA PRO A 346 -5.43 -9.52 70.06
C PRO A 346 -4.49 -10.67 69.63
N SER A 347 -3.81 -11.26 70.62
CA SER A 347 -3.03 -12.51 70.49
C SER A 347 -3.89 -13.74 70.94
N PRO A 348 -3.52 -14.97 70.55
CA PRO A 348 -4.44 -16.10 70.40
C PRO A 348 -4.51 -17.04 71.62
N GLN A 349 -5.64 -17.76 71.75
CA GLN A 349 -5.83 -18.88 72.68
C GLN A 349 -6.73 -19.98 72.07
N PRO A 350 -6.66 -21.24 72.56
CA PRO A 350 -6.35 -22.45 71.76
C PRO A 350 -7.57 -23.38 71.48
N PRO A 351 -7.38 -24.53 70.79
CA PRO A 351 -8.45 -25.30 70.14
C PRO A 351 -9.10 -26.34 71.07
N SER A 352 -10.39 -26.62 70.83
CA SER A 352 -11.07 -27.80 71.34
C SER A 352 -11.88 -28.49 70.22
N HIS A 353 -11.60 -29.78 70.05
CA HIS A 353 -12.18 -30.69 69.07
C HIS A 353 -13.60 -31.16 69.46
N GLN A 354 -14.41 -31.50 68.45
CA GLN A 354 -15.16 -32.78 68.23
C GLN A 354 -16.38 -32.48 67.32
N ALA A 355 -16.41 -32.92 66.05
CA ALA A 355 -16.73 -34.26 65.51
C ALA A 355 -18.21 -34.37 65.07
N PHE A 356 -18.48 -34.49 63.76
CA PHE A 356 -19.18 -35.61 63.09
C PHE A 356 -19.61 -35.25 61.64
N SER A 357 -19.07 -36.04 60.70
CA SER A 357 -19.70 -36.74 59.56
C SER A 357 -20.60 -36.04 58.51
N GLY A 358 -20.27 -36.26 57.23
CA GLY A 358 -21.26 -36.26 56.14
C GLY A 358 -20.74 -35.97 54.72
N TYR A 359 -20.38 -37.02 53.98
CA TYR A 359 -20.36 -37.20 52.51
C TYR A 359 -20.36 -36.01 51.53
N SER A 360 -19.40 -36.05 50.58
CA SER A 360 -19.56 -36.01 49.10
C SER A 360 -18.48 -35.17 48.41
N SER A 361 -17.58 -35.80 47.65
CA SER A 361 -16.78 -35.16 46.58
C SER A 361 -17.65 -35.05 45.29
N PRO A 362 -17.33 -34.21 44.27
CA PRO A 362 -16.13 -34.42 43.45
C PRO A 362 -15.44 -33.19 42.80
N THR A 363 -14.17 -33.41 42.46
CA THR A 363 -13.41 -32.93 41.28
C THR A 363 -12.93 -31.48 41.10
N ASN A 364 -11.60 -31.40 40.93
CA ASN A 364 -10.76 -30.57 40.05
C ASN A 364 -10.33 -29.13 40.43
N GLY A 365 -9.01 -28.92 40.29
CA GLY A 365 -8.31 -27.63 40.20
C GLY A 365 -7.15 -27.55 41.19
N GLY A 366 -5.90 -27.80 40.80
CA GLY A 366 -4.92 -26.75 40.42
C GLY A 366 -4.19 -26.25 41.68
N LEU A 367 -2.88 -26.02 41.80
CA LEU A 367 -1.74 -25.69 40.95
C LEU A 367 -0.49 -26.09 41.78
N SER A 368 0.72 -26.30 41.25
CA SER A 368 1.75 -25.24 41.14
C SER A 368 3.14 -25.84 40.83
N PRO A 369 4.14 -25.01 40.45
CA PRO A 369 5.14 -25.30 39.41
C PRO A 369 6.51 -25.74 39.94
N VAL A 370 7.35 -26.25 39.04
CA VAL A 370 8.79 -26.43 39.29
C VAL A 370 9.60 -25.74 38.18
N ASN A 371 10.39 -24.75 38.60
CA ASN A 371 11.50 -24.14 37.86
C ASN A 371 12.66 -25.13 37.72
N GLY A 372 13.42 -25.05 36.62
CA GLY A 372 14.73 -25.69 36.52
C GLY A 372 15.39 -25.52 35.16
N TYR A 373 16.29 -24.55 35.06
CA TYR A 373 17.22 -24.32 33.95
C TYR A 373 18.18 -25.50 33.71
N SER A 374 18.53 -25.78 32.46
CA SER A 374 19.92 -25.95 32.00
C SER A 374 20.01 -26.11 30.49
N ASN A 375 20.92 -25.34 29.90
CA ASN A 375 21.39 -25.43 28.51
C ASN A 375 22.74 -26.17 28.53
N PRO A 376 23.14 -26.88 27.46
CA PRO A 376 24.42 -26.55 26.84
C PRO A 376 24.50 -26.67 25.30
N THR A 377 25.02 -25.61 24.69
CA THR A 377 26.10 -25.55 23.66
C THR A 377 26.22 -26.56 22.50
N ASN A 378 26.20 -25.97 21.29
CA ASN A 378 27.28 -25.90 20.27
C ASN A 378 27.61 -27.15 19.41
N SER A 379 27.51 -27.00 18.08
CA SER A 379 28.53 -27.48 17.13
C SER A 379 28.31 -26.95 15.71
N ASN A 380 29.42 -26.48 15.14
CA ASN A 380 29.63 -26.04 13.76
C ASN A 380 29.57 -27.21 12.76
N GLY A 381 29.21 -26.92 11.52
CA GLY A 381 29.42 -27.81 10.37
C GLY A 381 29.39 -27.04 9.06
N GLN A 382 30.57 -26.83 8.48
CA GLN A 382 30.83 -26.10 7.24
C GLN A 382 31.36 -27.08 6.16
N PHE A 383 31.20 -26.71 4.89
CA PHE A 383 31.78 -27.23 3.62
C PHE A 383 31.02 -28.34 2.86
N PRO A 384 31.19 -28.52 1.53
CA PRO A 384 31.60 -27.62 0.42
C PRO A 384 30.69 -27.81 -0.87
N PRO A 385 30.99 -27.23 -2.06
CA PRO A 385 30.12 -27.21 -3.24
C PRO A 385 30.39 -28.37 -4.22
N ALA A 386 29.38 -28.76 -5.01
CA ALA A 386 29.48 -29.69 -6.14
C ALA A 386 28.72 -29.04 -7.33
N GLU A 387 29.40 -28.60 -8.38
CA GLU A 387 29.98 -29.34 -9.52
C GLU A 387 29.04 -29.36 -10.73
N LEU A 388 29.57 -28.79 -11.82
CA LEU A 388 29.10 -28.93 -13.19
C LEU A 388 29.03 -30.42 -13.55
N HIS A 389 27.95 -30.83 -14.20
CA HIS A 389 28.01 -31.92 -15.17
C HIS A 389 27.38 -31.47 -16.49
N SER A 390 28.26 -31.37 -17.48
CA SER A 390 27.95 -31.43 -18.90
C SER A 390 27.55 -32.86 -19.26
N GLU A 391 26.47 -33.01 -20.03
CA GLU A 391 26.28 -34.13 -20.96
C GLU A 391 25.85 -33.54 -22.31
N SER A 392 26.81 -33.54 -23.23
CA SER A 392 26.63 -33.61 -24.68
C SER A 392 26.32 -35.07 -25.05
N ASP A 393 25.32 -35.36 -25.88
CA ASP A 393 25.43 -35.77 -27.29
C ASP A 393 24.13 -36.56 -27.58
N THR A 394 23.50 -36.67 -28.75
CA THR A 394 23.83 -36.52 -30.17
C THR A 394 22.51 -36.62 -30.94
N GLY A 395 22.40 -36.03 -32.14
CA GLY A 395 21.21 -36.22 -32.98
C GLY A 395 21.11 -35.32 -34.20
N SER A 396 22.19 -35.22 -34.96
CA SER A 396 22.28 -34.60 -36.29
C SER A 396 21.40 -35.28 -37.33
N HIS A 397 20.56 -34.54 -38.05
CA HIS A 397 20.11 -34.71 -39.45
C HIS A 397 19.14 -33.56 -39.75
N GLY A 398 19.18 -32.75 -40.80
CA GLY A 398 20.08 -32.57 -41.94
C GLY A 398 19.58 -31.30 -42.66
N LEU A 399 20.51 -30.48 -43.13
CA LEU A 399 20.27 -29.47 -44.18
C LEU A 399 19.94 -30.22 -45.50
N PRO A 400 19.17 -29.62 -46.42
CA PRO A 400 19.70 -28.63 -47.38
C PRO A 400 18.61 -27.59 -47.78
N SER A 401 18.74 -26.57 -48.62
CA SER A 401 19.81 -25.88 -49.37
C SER A 401 19.14 -24.64 -50.00
N ASN A 402 19.93 -23.59 -50.21
CA ASN A 402 19.81 -22.57 -51.26
C ASN A 402 18.55 -22.58 -52.15
N GLN A 403 17.81 -21.47 -52.16
CA GLN A 403 17.40 -20.84 -53.42
C GLN A 403 17.54 -19.32 -53.34
N GLN A 404 18.25 -18.82 -54.34
CA GLN A 404 18.63 -17.45 -54.64
C GLN A 404 17.82 -17.03 -55.89
N TYR A 405 17.59 -15.72 -56.06
CA TYR A 405 16.85 -15.03 -57.15
C TYR A 405 15.32 -15.03 -56.98
N GLN A 406 14.61 -13.89 -57.07
CA GLN A 406 14.62 -13.01 -58.24
C GLN A 406 14.14 -11.57 -57.90
N HIS A 407 14.92 -10.59 -58.37
CA HIS A 407 14.52 -9.21 -58.62
C HIS A 407 13.46 -9.15 -59.74
N HIS A 408 12.45 -8.28 -59.63
CA HIS A 408 12.10 -7.32 -60.70
C HIS A 408 11.10 -6.22 -60.23
N PRO A 409 11.02 -5.08 -60.95
CA PRO A 409 10.59 -3.78 -60.44
C PRO A 409 9.29 -3.27 -61.10
N HIS A 410 8.87 -2.08 -60.65
CA HIS A 410 8.01 -1.08 -61.32
C HIS A 410 6.75 -1.53 -62.06
N ALA A 411 5.61 -1.06 -61.55
CA ALA A 411 4.66 -0.24 -62.29
C ALA A 411 4.18 0.90 -61.38
#